data_AF-A0A7R9HFE8-F1
#
_entry.id   AF-A0A7R9HFE8-F1
#
_cell.length_a   1.000
_cell.length_b   1.000
_cell.length_c   1.000
_cell.angle_alpha   90.00
_cell.angle_beta   90.00
_cell.angle_gamma   90.00
#
_symmetry.space_group_name_H-M   'P 1'
#
loop_
_entity.id
_entity.type
_entity.pdbx_description
1 polymer ?
#
loop_
_entity_poly.entity_id
_entity_poly.type
_entity_poly.pdbx_seq_one_letter_code
_entity_poly.pdbx_strand_id
1 'polypeptide(L)'
;MLDSQKVKVSTRESGSARKEFSLYEYNQYDEIVQYLHEVEQSCPKIVKLLSIGKTTEKRRLWLVQISTARKEARRPFVLLEAGSHVRA
;
A
#
# COMPACT_ATOMS: atom_id res chain seq x y z
N MET A 1 15.90 2.95 37.10
CA MET A 1 15.35 1.58 37.10
C MET A 1 13.86 1.69 36.79
N LEU A 2 13.46 1.43 35.55
CA LEU A 2 12.05 1.25 35.17
C LEU A 2 11.97 0.05 34.24
N ASP A 3 11.14 -0.89 34.67
CA ASP A 3 11.02 -2.26 34.22
C ASP A 3 10.25 -2.34 32.90
N SER A 4 10.84 -2.95 31.88
CA SER A 4 10.17 -3.21 30.60
C SER A 4 9.65 -4.64 30.59
N GLN A 5 8.38 -4.83 30.98
CA GLN A 5 7.71 -6.11 30.80
C GLN A 5 7.43 -6.36 29.33
N LYS A 6 8.21 -7.29 28.75
CA LYS A 6 8.00 -7.87 27.43
C LYS A 6 6.95 -8.97 27.53
N VAL A 7 5.75 -8.74 27.01
CA VAL A 7 4.71 -9.77 26.87
C VAL A 7 5.14 -10.78 25.79
N LYS A 8 5.29 -12.06 26.19
CA LYS A 8 5.57 -13.19 25.29
C LYS A 8 4.27 -13.69 24.66
N VAL A 9 4.13 -13.57 23.35
CA VAL A 9 3.11 -14.31 22.57
C VAL A 9 3.77 -15.51 21.89
N SER A 10 3.11 -16.66 22.06
CA SER A 10 3.58 -18.01 21.75
C SER A 10 3.67 -18.30 20.24
N THR A 11 4.72 -19.01 19.89
CA THR A 11 5.24 -19.38 18.56
C THR A 11 4.30 -20.23 17.69
N ARG A 12 4.28 -19.93 16.37
CA ARG A 12 4.21 -20.92 15.28
C ARG A 12 5.16 -20.47 14.17
N GLU A 13 6.26 -21.22 13.96
CA GLU A 13 7.23 -20.96 12.89
C GLU A 13 6.77 -21.58 11.57
N SER A 14 6.52 -20.74 10.55
CA SER A 14 6.82 -21.01 9.14
C SER A 14 6.59 -19.74 8.30
N GLY A 15 7.61 -19.31 7.57
CA GLY A 15 7.54 -18.19 6.62
C GLY A 15 8.39 -16.99 7.02
N SER A 16 9.30 -16.59 6.11
CA SER A 16 10.16 -15.40 6.18
C SER A 16 9.55 -14.27 7.02
N ALA A 17 10.30 -13.76 8.02
CA ALA A 17 9.90 -12.59 8.78
C ALA A 17 9.46 -11.49 7.79
N ARG A 18 8.17 -11.14 7.80
CA ARG A 18 7.63 -10.12 6.91
C ARG A 18 8.30 -8.79 7.30
N LYS A 19 9.01 -8.17 6.36
CA LYS A 19 9.49 -6.79 6.54
C LYS A 19 8.26 -5.90 6.68
N GLU A 20 8.20 -5.14 7.77
CA GLU A 20 7.18 -4.12 7.95
C GLU A 20 7.39 -3.00 6.93
N PHE A 21 6.32 -2.49 6.31
CA PHE A 21 6.42 -1.42 5.33
C PHE A 21 6.91 -0.13 6.00
N SER A 22 8.04 0.42 5.55
CA SER A 22 8.62 1.64 6.10
C SER A 22 8.40 2.82 5.16
N LEU A 23 7.82 3.91 5.67
CA LEU A 23 7.68 5.17 4.92
C LEU A 23 8.99 5.95 4.81
N TYR A 24 10.05 5.53 5.52
CA TYR A 24 11.32 6.24 5.63
C TYR A 24 12.47 5.54 4.88
N GLU A 25 12.17 4.49 4.13
CA GLU A 25 13.13 3.72 3.34
C GLU A 25 12.66 3.55 1.89
N TYR A 26 13.58 3.20 1.00
CA TYR A 26 13.22 2.74 -0.33
C TYR A 26 12.62 1.33 -0.25
N ASN A 27 11.43 1.18 -0.80
CA ASN A 27 10.73 -0.10 -0.87
C ASN A 27 10.72 -0.62 -2.30
N GLN A 28 10.78 -1.94 -2.45
CA GLN A 28 10.65 -2.60 -3.74
C GLN A 28 9.19 -2.52 -4.24
N TYR A 29 9.01 -2.72 -5.54
CA TYR A 29 7.68 -2.69 -6.17
C TYR A 29 6.68 -3.61 -5.46
N ASP A 30 7.05 -4.86 -5.18
CA ASP A 30 6.13 -5.83 -4.57
C ASP A 30 5.77 -5.45 -3.12
N GLU A 31 6.69 -4.84 -2.37
CA GLU A 31 6.45 -4.33 -1.01
C GLU A 31 5.44 -3.17 -1.05
N ILE A 32 5.59 -2.24 -1.99
CA ILE A 32 4.65 -1.12 -2.19
C ILE A 32 3.27 -1.66 -2.57
N VAL A 33 3.19 -2.59 -3.53
CA VAL A 33 1.91 -3.15 -3.99
C VAL A 33 1.19 -3.90 -2.86
N GLN A 34 1.94 -4.67 -2.07
CA GLN A 34 1.40 -5.37 -0.91
C GLN A 34 0.83 -4.37 0.12
N TYR A 35 1.59 -3.30 0.43
CA TYR A 35 1.12 -2.24 1.32
C TYR A 35 -0.17 -1.58 0.80
N LEU A 36 -0.27 -1.29 -0.51
CA LEU A 36 -1.47 -0.71 -1.08
C LEU A 36 -2.70 -1.62 -0.96
N HIS A 37 -2.53 -2.94 -1.10
CA HIS A 37 -3.59 -3.91 -0.85
C HIS A 37 -4.03 -3.94 0.63
N GLU A 38 -3.08 -3.81 1.55
CA GLU A 38 -3.36 -3.75 3.00
C GLU A 38 -4.12 -2.47 3.36
N VAL A 39 -3.77 -1.33 2.74
CA VAL A 39 -4.48 -0.06 2.91
C VAL A 39 -5.91 -0.14 2.37
N GLU A 40 -6.13 -0.74 1.20
CA GLU A 40 -7.49 -0.96 0.67
C GLU A 40 -8.34 -1.82 1.62
N GLN A 41 -7.76 -2.92 2.13
CA GLN A 41 -8.44 -3.82 3.08
C GLN A 41 -8.76 -3.14 4.41
N SER A 42 -7.89 -2.25 4.87
CA SER A 42 -8.07 -1.50 6.13
C SER A 42 -9.08 -0.35 5.99
N CYS A 43 -9.18 0.23 4.79
CA CYS A 43 -10.02 1.40 4.50
C CYS A 43 -11.02 1.19 3.34
N PRO A 44 -11.83 0.11 3.32
CA PRO A 44 -12.55 -0.33 2.12
C PRO A 44 -13.69 0.60 1.69
N LYS A 45 -14.14 1.50 2.58
CA LYS A 45 -15.19 2.49 2.32
C LYS A 45 -14.68 3.71 1.55
N ILE A 46 -13.37 3.99 1.61
CA ILE A 46 -12.78 5.22 1.09
C ILE A 46 -11.63 4.97 0.11
N VAL A 47 -10.95 3.83 0.20
CA VAL A 47 -9.86 3.45 -0.70
C VAL A 47 -10.32 2.33 -1.63
N LYS A 48 -9.98 2.47 -2.91
CA LYS A 48 -10.04 1.40 -3.91
C LYS A 48 -8.72 1.30 -4.64
N LEU A 49 -8.22 0.08 -4.81
CA LEU A 49 -7.01 -0.21 -5.57
C LEU A 49 -7.42 -0.81 -6.91
N LEU A 50 -7.04 -0.13 -7.99
CA LEU A 50 -7.45 -0.48 -9.35
C LEU A 50 -6.21 -0.81 -10.18
N SER A 51 -6.26 -1.92 -10.92
CA SER A 51 -5.27 -2.15 -11.98
C SER A 51 -5.77 -1.50 -13.27
N ILE A 52 -5.07 -0.45 -13.72
CA ILE A 52 -5.46 0.35 -14.89
C ILE A 52 -4.76 -0.09 -16.18
N GLY A 53 -3.90 -1.10 -16.10
CA GLY A 53 -3.14 -1.61 -17.22
C GLY A 53 -1.89 -2.35 -16.78
N LYS A 54 -0.99 -2.59 -17.74
CA LYS A 54 0.29 -3.23 -17.52
C LYS A 54 1.42 -2.44 -18.18
N THR A 55 2.62 -2.49 -17.61
CA THR A 55 3.84 -1.99 -18.24
C THR A 55 4.26 -2.88 -19.42
N THR A 56 5.26 -2.43 -20.17
CA THR A 56 5.91 -3.23 -21.24
C THR A 56 6.45 -4.56 -20.72
N GLU A 57 7.03 -4.55 -19.52
CA GLU A 57 7.50 -5.74 -18.79
C GLU A 57 6.38 -6.49 -18.05
N LYS A 58 5.11 -6.20 -18.37
CA LYS A 58 3.92 -6.91 -17.87
C LYS A 58 3.66 -6.75 -16.36
N ARG A 59 4.25 -5.76 -15.68
CA ARG A 59 3.89 -5.40 -14.30
C ARG A 59 2.58 -4.64 -14.27
N ARG A 60 1.75 -4.82 -13.24
CA ARG A 60 0.48 -4.09 -13.10
C ARG A 60 0.73 -2.62 -12.78
N LEU A 61 0.03 -1.73 -13.47
CA LEU A 61 -0.08 -0.32 -13.10
C LEU A 61 -1.24 -0.16 -12.12
N TRP A 62 -0.93 0.37 -10.95
CA TRP A 62 -1.88 0.49 -9.84
C TRP A 62 -2.29 1.94 -9.65
N LEU A 63 -3.60 2.17 -9.54
CA LEU A 63 -4.21 3.44 -9.19
C LEU A 63 -4.87 3.30 -7.82
N VAL A 64 -4.56 4.22 -6.92
CA VAL A 64 -5.25 4.36 -5.63
C VAL A 64 -6.33 5.43 -5.79
N GLN A 65 -7.59 5.02 -5.71
CA GLN A 65 -8.71 5.94 -5.69
C GLN A 65 -9.13 6.20 -4.23
N ILE A 66 -9.02 7.45 -3.79
CA ILE A 66 -9.47 7.91 -2.48
C ILE A 66 -10.74 8.75 -2.65
N SER A 67 -11.85 8.32 -2.07
CA SER A 67 -13.14 8.95 -2.28
C SER A 67 -14.14 8.56 -1.19
N THR A 68 -14.73 9.54 -0.51
CA THR A 68 -15.96 9.31 0.25
C THR A 68 -17.14 9.24 -0.74
N ALA A 69 -18.05 8.27 -0.57
CA ALA A 69 -19.08 7.91 -1.54
C ALA A 69 -20.21 8.96 -1.69
N ARG A 70 -19.88 10.20 -2.05
CA ARG A 70 -20.86 11.22 -2.43
C ARG A 70 -21.28 11.00 -3.88
N LYS A 71 -22.55 10.66 -4.09
CA LYS A 71 -23.19 10.54 -5.40
C LYS A 71 -23.49 11.94 -5.95
N GLU A 72 -22.45 12.68 -6.29
CA GLU A 72 -22.60 14.01 -6.89
C GLU A 72 -22.25 13.92 -8.38
N ALA A 73 -23.07 14.54 -9.22
CA ALA A 73 -22.92 14.48 -10.67
C ALA A 73 -21.63 15.13 -11.19
N ARG A 74 -21.00 16.01 -10.40
CA ARG A 74 -19.75 16.69 -10.75
C ARG A 74 -18.80 16.70 -9.55
N ARG A 75 -17.91 15.71 -9.51
CA ARG A 75 -16.90 15.59 -8.45
C ARG A 75 -15.57 16.11 -8.98
N PRO A 76 -15.03 17.23 -8.48
CA PRO A 76 -13.67 17.62 -8.82
C PRO A 76 -12.71 16.50 -8.37
N PHE A 77 -11.71 16.21 -9.18
CA PHE A 77 -10.68 15.23 -8.86
C PHE A 77 -9.30 15.85 -8.99
N VAL A 78 -8.37 15.35 -8.18
CA VAL A 78 -6.95 15.67 -8.25
C VAL A 78 -6.23 14.37 -8.59
N LEU A 79 -5.37 14.41 -9.60
CA LEU A 79 -4.48 13.31 -9.92
C LEU A 79 -3.10 13.60 -9.34
N LEU A 80 -2.58 12.65 -8.57
CA LEU A 80 -1.19 12.66 -8.09
C LEU A 80 -0.46 11.50 -8.77
N GLU A 81 0.62 11.81 -9.46
CA GLU A 81 1.50 10.82 -10.09
C GLU A 81 2.94 11.09 -9.65
N ALA A 82 3.68 10.01 -9.38
CA ALA A 82 5.08 10.04 -9.01
C ALA A 82 5.82 8.85 -9.64
N GLY A 83 7.14 8.96 -9.77
CA GLY A 83 7.98 7.84 -10.22
C GLY A 83 7.97 7.57 -11.73
N SER A 84 7.53 8.52 -12.56
CA SER A 84 7.56 8.40 -14.03
C SER A 84 8.99 8.24 -14.59
N HIS A 85 9.98 8.78 -13.88
CA HIS A 85 11.39 8.62 -14.20
C HIS A 85 12.05 7.77 -13.12
N VAL A 86 12.46 6.55 -13.50
CA VAL A 86 13.31 5.71 -12.66
C VAL A 86 14.76 6.13 -12.89
N ARG A 87 15.51 6.33 -11.81
CA ARG A 87 16.96 6.50 -11.88
C ARG A 87 17.60 5.12 -11.71
N ALA A 88 18.48 4.77 -12.65
CA ALA A 88 19.30 3.56 -12.60
C ALA A 88 20.48 3.74 -11.65
#